data_AF-A0A7M7QIG9-F1
#
_entry.id   AF-A0A7M7QIG9-F1
#
_cell.length_a   1.000
_cell.length_b   1.000
_cell.length_c   1.000
_cell.angle_alpha   90.00
_cell.angle_beta   90.00
_cell.angle_gamma   90.00
#
_symmetry.space_group_name_H-M   'P 1'
#
loop_
_entity.id
_entity.type
_entity.pdbx_description
1 polymer ?
#
loop_
_entity_poly.entity_id
_entity_poly.type
_entity_poly.pdbx_seq_one_letter_code
_entity_poly.pdbx_strand_id
1 'polypeptide(L)'
;MCRCYDPKPHSDNKFSVKLNKARYQHNFVVTGARFVKDDHVMYIQLQEGRLQAGGVIDERTLNWASYWESPQELFVTDGDHHHDINLDDLQAPEGHVIVGVGLKEIKRNYVKMLGLQILTKPVNLTSGKLLGSPTKHMVFKPSWSNDKEMKIKEYDIPTNSIAKSANIS
;
A
#
# COMPACT_ATOMS: atom_id res chain seq x y z
N MET A 1 -33.03 3.20 5.67
CA MET A 1 -31.80 3.10 4.84
C MET A 1 -30.67 3.67 5.68
N CYS A 2 -29.85 2.81 6.27
CA CYS A 2 -28.65 3.24 7.01
C CYS A 2 -27.53 3.36 5.98
N ARG A 3 -27.05 4.58 5.70
CA ARG A 3 -25.77 4.76 5.03
C ARG A 3 -24.69 4.60 6.09
N CYS A 4 -23.67 3.78 5.84
CA CYS A 4 -22.52 3.61 6.73
C CYS A 4 -21.56 4.82 6.69
N TYR A 5 -22.04 5.96 6.20
CA TYR A 5 -21.30 7.21 6.10
C TYR A 5 -21.58 8.06 7.35
N ASP A 6 -20.59 8.21 8.22
CA ASP A 6 -20.60 9.23 9.26
C ASP A 6 -19.84 10.47 8.76
N PRO A 7 -20.53 11.58 8.42
CA PRO A 7 -19.91 12.82 7.94
C PRO A 7 -19.15 13.59 9.03
N LYS A 8 -19.08 13.09 10.27
CA LYS A 8 -18.43 13.81 11.37
C LYS A 8 -16.91 13.91 11.20
N PRO A 9 -16.27 14.94 11.79
CA PRO A 9 -14.82 15.15 11.72
C PRO A 9 -13.96 13.98 12.24
N HIS A 10 -14.53 13.15 13.12
CA HIS A 10 -13.92 11.98 13.76
C HIS A 10 -14.14 10.68 12.99
N SER A 11 -14.64 10.75 11.76
CA SER A 11 -14.80 9.58 10.90
C SER A 11 -13.44 9.01 10.50
N ASP A 12 -13.32 7.67 10.54
CA ASP A 12 -12.11 6.92 10.15
C ASP A 12 -12.03 6.72 8.62
N ASN A 13 -12.51 7.69 7.85
CA ASN A 13 -12.64 7.63 6.39
C ASN A 13 -11.49 8.31 5.63
N LYS A 14 -10.40 8.62 6.33
CA LYS A 14 -9.25 9.34 5.78
C LYS A 14 -8.12 8.38 5.49
N PHE A 15 -7.51 8.50 4.31
CA PHE A 15 -6.38 7.69 3.88
C PHE A 15 -5.24 8.60 3.45
N SER A 16 -4.02 8.28 3.87
CA SER A 16 -2.85 8.96 3.33
C SER A 16 -2.59 8.53 1.89
N VAL A 17 -2.41 9.49 0.98
CA VAL A 17 -2.01 9.24 -0.42
C VAL A 17 -0.50 9.38 -0.63
N LYS A 18 0.26 9.42 0.46
CA LYS A 18 1.72 9.48 0.43
C LYS A 18 2.30 8.19 -0.14
N LEU A 19 3.25 8.34 -1.07
CA LEU A 19 4.10 7.24 -1.51
C LEU A 19 5.24 7.05 -0.50
N ASN A 20 5.13 6.03 0.35
CA ASN A 20 6.19 5.69 1.29
C ASN A 20 7.32 4.97 0.54
N LYS A 21 8.56 5.25 0.93
CA LYS A 21 9.77 4.80 0.23
C LYS A 21 10.72 4.17 1.23
N ALA A 22 11.30 3.03 0.87
CA ALA A 22 12.46 2.49 1.56
C ALA A 22 13.68 3.41 1.33
N ARG A 23 14.72 3.28 2.16
CA ARG A 23 16.01 3.95 2.00
C ARG A 23 16.83 3.37 0.84
N TYR A 24 16.25 3.36 -0.36
CA TYR A 24 16.83 2.71 -1.55
C TYR A 24 18.14 3.37 -2.03
N GLN A 25 18.41 4.62 -1.63
CA GLN A 25 19.71 5.26 -1.81
C GLN A 25 20.82 4.54 -1.02
N HIS A 26 20.46 3.84 0.05
CA HIS A 26 21.35 3.06 0.91
C HIS A 26 21.22 1.54 0.69
N ASN A 27 20.66 1.13 -0.45
CA ASN A 27 20.46 -0.27 -0.83
C ASN A 27 19.40 -1.02 0.01
N PHE A 28 18.43 -0.29 0.58
CA PHE A 28 17.27 -0.88 1.24
C PHE A 28 16.14 -1.10 0.23
N VAL A 29 15.41 -2.20 0.43
CA VAL A 29 14.24 -2.58 -0.37
C VAL A 29 13.04 -2.79 0.55
N VAL A 30 11.84 -2.78 -0.01
CA VAL A 30 10.62 -3.11 0.73
C VAL A 30 10.59 -4.63 0.95
N THR A 31 10.39 -5.05 2.19
CA THR A 31 10.27 -6.47 2.59
C THR A 31 8.87 -6.82 3.09
N GLY A 32 8.08 -5.80 3.45
CA GLY A 32 6.71 -5.97 3.88
C GLY A 32 5.96 -4.64 3.91
N ALA A 33 4.63 -4.71 3.99
CA ALA A 33 3.77 -3.54 4.15
C ALA A 33 2.61 -3.89 5.09
N ARG A 34 2.11 -2.91 5.84
CA ARG A 34 0.93 -3.05 6.70
C ARG A 34 0.11 -1.76 6.71
N PHE A 35 -1.17 -1.89 7.02
CA PHE A 35 -1.99 -0.73 7.37
C PHE A 35 -1.75 -0.33 8.82
N VAL A 36 -1.65 0.98 9.07
CA VAL A 36 -1.61 1.58 10.41
C VAL A 36 -2.68 2.65 10.47
N LYS A 37 -3.48 2.64 11.54
CA LYS A 37 -4.44 3.72 11.82
C LYS A 37 -3.86 4.62 12.89
N ASP A 38 -3.78 5.91 12.61
CA ASP A 38 -3.28 6.93 13.53
C ASP A 38 -4.04 8.23 13.30
N ASP A 39 -4.48 8.90 14.37
CA ASP A 39 -5.32 10.12 14.33
C ASP A 39 -6.45 10.09 13.27
N HIS A 40 -7.26 9.02 13.27
CA HIS A 40 -8.35 8.82 12.31
C HIS A 40 -7.94 8.74 10.82
N VAL A 41 -6.65 8.51 10.54
CA VAL A 41 -6.10 8.35 9.20
C VAL A 41 -5.49 6.96 9.05
N MET A 42 -5.78 6.32 7.92
CA MET A 42 -5.18 5.06 7.48
C MET A 42 -3.92 5.32 6.65
N TYR A 43 -2.81 4.69 7.02
CA TYR A 43 -1.51 4.77 6.35
C TYR A 43 -1.04 3.40 5.89
N ILE A 44 -0.22 3.35 4.83
CA ILE A 44 0.61 2.18 4.51
C ILE A 44 1.98 2.37 5.17
N GLN A 45 2.34 1.55 6.14
CA GLN A 45 3.70 1.51 6.69
C GLN A 45 4.51 0.41 6.01
N LEU A 46 5.77 0.71 5.68
CA LEU A 46 6.67 -0.24 5.04
C LEU A 46 7.65 -0.83 6.05
N GLN A 47 7.88 -2.13 5.94
CA GLN A 47 9.08 -2.75 6.45
C GLN A 47 10.14 -2.69 5.36
N GLU A 48 11.34 -2.29 5.74
CA GLU A 48 12.50 -2.24 4.86
C GLU A 48 13.66 -3.06 5.42
N GLY A 49 14.50 -3.57 4.53
CA GLY A 49 15.73 -4.27 4.87
C GLY A 49 16.79 -4.06 3.81
N ARG A 50 18.06 -4.15 4.19
CA ARG A 50 19.19 -3.97 3.29
C ARG A 50 19.37 -5.21 2.43
N LEU A 51 19.38 -5.00 1.12
CA LEU A 51 19.62 -6.07 0.15
C LEU A 51 21.09 -6.51 0.18
N GLN A 52 21.31 -7.82 0.12
CA GLN A 52 22.60 -8.50 0.04
C GLN A 52 22.70 -9.36 -1.22
N ALA A 53 23.91 -9.87 -1.49
CA ALA A 53 24.17 -10.76 -2.61
C ALA A 53 23.26 -12.00 -2.58
N GLY A 54 22.85 -12.47 -3.76
CA GLY A 54 21.89 -13.55 -3.91
C GLY A 54 20.44 -13.15 -3.65
N GLY A 55 20.14 -11.85 -3.48
CA GLY A 55 18.77 -11.38 -3.20
C GLY A 55 18.35 -11.54 -1.73
N VAL A 56 19.28 -11.91 -0.84
CA VAL A 56 19.01 -12.09 0.59
C VAL A 56 18.84 -10.73 1.26
N ILE A 57 17.98 -10.66 2.28
CA ILE A 57 17.83 -9.49 3.13
C ILE A 57 18.68 -9.65 4.38
N ASP A 58 19.44 -8.62 4.73
CA ASP A 58 20.11 -8.54 6.02
C ASP A 58 19.08 -8.36 7.15
N GLU A 59 18.74 -9.44 7.84
CA GLU A 59 17.72 -9.46 8.90
C GLU A 59 18.01 -8.45 10.03
N ARG A 60 19.29 -8.16 10.29
CA ARG A 60 19.69 -7.19 11.34
C ARG A 60 19.33 -5.76 10.99
N THR A 61 19.01 -5.50 9.72
CA THR A 61 18.64 -4.18 9.22
C THR A 61 17.13 -4.02 9.03
N LEU A 62 16.35 -5.07 9.30
CA LEU A 62 14.90 -5.02 9.19
C LEU A 62 14.33 -3.98 10.15
N ASN A 63 13.58 -3.04 9.61
CA ASN A 63 12.92 -2.00 10.39
C ASN A 63 11.62 -1.56 9.74
N TRP A 64 10.64 -1.21 10.56
CA TRP A 64 9.44 -0.52 10.11
C TRP A 64 9.76 0.97 9.93
N ALA A 65 9.71 1.46 8.70
CA ALA A 65 9.97 2.86 8.38
C ALA A 65 8.88 3.77 8.94
N SER A 66 9.21 5.06 9.13
CA SER A 66 8.20 6.05 9.48
C SER A 66 7.17 6.16 8.35
N TYR A 67 5.89 6.17 8.71
CA TYR A 67 4.77 6.25 7.78
C TYR A 67 4.14 7.65 7.71
N TRP A 68 4.36 8.46 8.74
CA TRP A 68 3.79 9.80 8.91
C TRP A 68 4.81 10.88 8.52
N GLU A 69 4.32 11.91 7.82
CA GLU A 69 5.03 13.16 7.52
C GLU A 69 4.01 14.32 7.48
N SER A 70 4.46 15.54 7.78
CA SER A 70 3.66 16.77 7.71
C SER A 70 4.19 17.69 6.58
N PRO A 71 3.34 18.31 5.75
CA PRO A 71 1.87 18.23 5.76
C PRO A 71 1.33 16.91 5.19
N GLN A 72 0.15 16.49 5.65
CA GLN A 72 -0.50 15.27 5.15
C GLN A 72 -1.32 15.56 3.89
N GLU A 73 -1.10 14.77 2.84
CA GLU A 73 -2.04 14.65 1.74
C GLU A 73 -3.00 13.50 2.03
N LEU A 74 -4.30 13.81 2.14
CA LEU A 74 -5.34 12.88 2.52
C LEU A 74 -6.40 12.72 1.43
N PHE A 75 -6.89 11.51 1.30
CA PHE A 75 -8.10 11.17 0.56
C PHE A 75 -9.20 10.85 1.57
N VAL A 76 -10.39 11.41 1.35
CA VAL A 76 -11.56 11.17 2.19
C VAL A 76 -12.54 10.33 1.39
N THR A 77 -12.87 9.14 1.87
CA THR A 77 -13.88 8.29 1.25
C THR A 77 -15.26 8.81 1.61
N ASP A 78 -16.17 8.88 0.63
CA ASP A 78 -17.54 9.35 0.84
C ASP A 78 -18.54 8.21 1.07
N GLY A 79 -18.12 6.95 0.87
CA GLY A 79 -18.96 5.77 1.11
C GLY A 79 -20.19 5.69 0.20
N ASP A 80 -20.31 6.58 -0.78
CA ASP A 80 -21.41 6.62 -1.75
C ASP A 80 -21.10 5.73 -2.97
N HIS A 81 -19.86 5.22 -3.10
CA HIS A 81 -19.44 4.35 -4.20
C HIS A 81 -19.00 2.95 -3.70
N HIS A 82 -19.41 1.90 -4.40
CA HIS A 82 -19.16 0.49 -4.04
C HIS A 82 -17.67 0.07 -4.05
N HIS A 83 -16.75 0.93 -4.52
CA HIS A 83 -15.31 0.62 -4.64
C HIS A 83 -14.43 1.84 -4.38
N ASP A 84 -14.46 2.38 -3.16
CA ASP A 84 -13.63 3.53 -2.77
C ASP A 84 -12.12 3.21 -2.75
N ILE A 85 -11.75 1.92 -2.69
CA ILE A 85 -10.37 1.45 -2.65
C ILE A 85 -10.20 0.21 -3.53
N ASN A 86 -9.24 0.27 -4.44
CA ASN A 86 -8.82 -0.84 -5.29
C ASN A 86 -7.37 -1.26 -4.93
N LEU A 87 -7.23 -2.47 -4.42
CA LEU A 87 -5.96 -3.08 -3.99
C LEU A 87 -5.55 -4.26 -4.88
N ASP A 88 -5.95 -4.23 -6.15
CA ASP A 88 -5.65 -5.29 -7.12
C ASP A 88 -4.17 -5.26 -7.57
N ASP A 89 -3.78 -6.25 -8.37
CA ASP A 89 -2.40 -6.61 -8.63
C ASP A 89 -1.58 -5.49 -9.31
N LEU A 90 -0.43 -5.16 -8.70
CA LEU A 90 0.58 -4.28 -9.30
C LEU A 90 1.95 -4.97 -9.25
N GLN A 91 2.39 -5.44 -10.41
CA GLN A 91 3.61 -6.24 -10.52
C GLN A 91 4.80 -5.37 -10.95
N ALA A 92 5.92 -5.52 -10.25
CA ALA A 92 7.18 -4.92 -10.68
C ALA A 92 7.67 -5.59 -11.98
N PRO A 93 8.33 -4.85 -12.89
CA PRO A 93 8.93 -5.46 -14.06
C PRO A 93 10.01 -6.47 -13.66
N GLU A 94 10.30 -7.42 -14.56
CA GLU A 94 11.40 -8.35 -14.36
C GLU A 94 12.73 -7.60 -14.10
N GLY A 95 13.57 -8.15 -13.21
CA GLY A 95 14.82 -7.53 -12.79
C GLY A 95 14.66 -6.26 -11.95
N HIS A 96 13.46 -5.98 -11.44
CA HIS A 96 13.20 -4.87 -10.51
C HIS A 96 12.73 -5.38 -9.15
N VAL A 97 12.98 -4.56 -8.13
CA VAL A 97 12.41 -4.73 -6.79
C VAL A 97 11.58 -3.52 -6.41
N ILE A 98 10.66 -3.73 -5.47
CA ILE A 98 9.83 -2.65 -4.92
C ILE A 98 10.66 -1.88 -3.89
N VAL A 99 10.69 -0.56 -4.05
CA VAL A 99 11.37 0.39 -3.15
C VAL A 99 10.42 1.43 -2.58
N GLY A 100 9.13 1.36 -2.92
CA GLY A 100 8.09 2.18 -2.32
C GLY A 100 6.70 1.68 -2.65
N VAL A 101 5.76 1.92 -1.73
CA VAL A 101 4.34 1.55 -1.85
C VAL A 101 3.51 2.67 -1.21
N GLY A 102 2.36 2.95 -1.80
CA GLY A 102 1.41 3.93 -1.27
C GLY A 102 0.05 3.81 -1.93
N LEU A 103 -0.86 4.70 -1.57
CA LEU A 103 -2.16 4.84 -2.21
C LEU A 103 -2.18 6.10 -3.08
N LYS A 104 -2.90 6.08 -4.19
CA LYS A 104 -3.07 7.23 -5.09
C LYS A 104 -4.55 7.43 -5.38
N GLU A 105 -5.01 8.68 -5.33
CA GLU A 105 -6.32 9.03 -5.90
C GLU A 105 -6.28 8.77 -7.42
N ILE A 106 -7.17 7.89 -7.87
CA ILE A 106 -7.47 7.62 -9.27
C ILE A 106 -8.85 8.21 -9.56
N LYS A 107 -8.92 8.96 -10.66
CA LYS A 107 -10.19 9.48 -11.18
C LYS A 107 -10.56 8.73 -12.44
N ARG A 108 -11.79 8.23 -12.51
CA ARG A 108 -12.34 7.61 -13.71
C ARG A 108 -13.79 8.06 -13.89
N ASN A 109 -14.04 8.82 -14.95
CA ASN A 109 -15.31 9.56 -15.14
C ASN A 109 -15.61 10.44 -13.90
N TYR A 110 -16.77 10.25 -13.28
CA TYR A 110 -17.22 11.00 -12.11
C TYR A 110 -16.91 10.30 -10.78
N VAL A 111 -16.23 9.14 -10.81
CA VAL A 111 -15.90 8.36 -9.61
C VAL A 111 -14.44 8.59 -9.25
N LYS A 112 -14.22 8.87 -7.96
CA LYS A 112 -12.90 8.91 -7.33
C LYS A 112 -12.71 7.64 -6.52
N MET A 113 -11.52 7.07 -6.61
CA MET A 113 -11.16 5.87 -5.86
C MET A 113 -9.69 5.92 -5.48
N LEU A 114 -9.31 5.19 -4.45
CA LEU A 114 -7.90 4.93 -4.13
C LEU A 114 -7.41 3.72 -4.90
N GLY A 115 -6.23 3.81 -5.48
CA GLY A 115 -5.53 2.67 -6.06
C GLY A 115 -4.15 2.49 -5.48
N LEU A 116 -3.64 1.27 -5.55
CA LEU A 116 -2.26 0.97 -5.18
C LEU A 116 -1.27 1.68 -6.13
N GLN A 117 -0.19 2.21 -5.59
CA GLN A 117 0.97 2.67 -6.35
C GLN A 117 2.25 2.04 -5.79
N ILE A 118 3.18 1.69 -6.69
CA ILE A 118 4.52 1.21 -6.33
C ILE A 118 5.60 2.04 -7.00
N LEU A 119 6.75 2.11 -6.33
CA LEU A 119 8.00 2.60 -6.87
C LEU A 119 8.94 1.41 -7.01
N THR A 120 9.49 1.20 -8.20
CA THR A 120 10.38 0.07 -8.47
C THR A 120 11.75 0.54 -8.91
N LYS A 121 12.77 -0.29 -8.67
CA LYS A 121 14.16 0.00 -9.04
C LYS A 121 14.83 -1.25 -9.58
N PRO A 122 15.59 -1.17 -10.67
CA PRO A 122 16.29 -2.32 -11.20
C PRO A 122 17.39 -2.79 -10.24
N VAL A 123 17.62 -4.09 -10.21
CA VAL A 123 18.50 -4.76 -9.25
C VAL A 123 19.43 -5.74 -9.96
N ASN A 124 20.66 -5.86 -9.46
CA ASN A 124 21.50 -7.01 -9.72
C ASN A 124 21.42 -7.93 -8.50
N LEU A 125 20.71 -9.05 -8.63
CA LEU A 125 20.51 -9.99 -7.52
C LEU A 125 21.81 -10.71 -7.15
N THR A 126 22.68 -11.00 -8.12
CA THR A 126 23.98 -11.63 -7.87
C THR A 126 24.84 -10.78 -6.94
N SER A 127 24.96 -9.48 -7.21
CA SER A 127 25.72 -8.55 -6.36
C SER A 127 24.92 -8.01 -5.17
N GLY A 128 23.59 -8.15 -5.20
CA GLY A 128 22.69 -7.59 -4.19
C GLY A 128 22.60 -6.07 -4.22
N LYS A 129 22.80 -5.45 -5.40
CA LYS A 129 22.84 -3.99 -5.55
C LYS A 129 21.70 -3.46 -6.38
N LEU A 130 21.06 -2.41 -5.88
CA LEU A 130 20.18 -1.55 -6.66
C LEU A 130 21.02 -0.79 -7.69
N LEU A 131 20.58 -0.81 -8.94
CA LEU A 131 21.30 -0.16 -10.04
C LEU A 131 21.05 1.36 -10.02
N GLY A 132 21.98 2.13 -10.57
CA GLY A 132 21.93 3.60 -10.59
C GLY A 132 20.81 4.21 -11.43
N SER A 133 20.09 3.39 -12.19
CA SER A 133 18.96 3.81 -13.03
C SER A 133 17.84 4.49 -12.21
N PRO A 134 17.07 5.39 -12.84
CA PRO A 134 15.94 6.03 -12.18
C PRO A 134 14.90 5.01 -11.72
N THR A 135 14.17 5.37 -10.68
CA THR A 135 13.02 4.59 -10.22
C THR A 135 11.88 4.66 -11.24
N LYS A 136 11.15 3.57 -11.41
CA LYS A 136 9.92 3.54 -12.21
C LYS A 136 8.72 3.63 -11.28
N HIS A 137 7.87 4.63 -11.51
CA HIS A 137 6.61 4.79 -10.79
C HIS A 137 5.48 4.09 -11.54
N MET A 138 4.71 3.28 -10.83
CA MET A 138 3.58 2.53 -11.37
C MET A 138 2.38 2.79 -10.47
N VAL A 139 1.23 3.02 -11.09
CA VAL A 139 -0.05 3.19 -10.41
C VAL A 139 -0.99 2.16 -11.01
N PHE A 140 -1.79 1.53 -10.15
CA PHE A 140 -2.86 0.64 -10.56
C PHE A 140 -3.76 1.32 -11.60
N LYS A 141 -4.21 0.55 -12.59
CA LYS A 141 -5.12 1.00 -13.63
C LYS A 141 -6.35 0.08 -13.63
N PRO A 142 -7.53 0.57 -13.23
CA PRO A 142 -8.72 -0.27 -13.16
C PRO A 142 -9.09 -0.82 -14.55
N SER A 143 -9.31 -2.13 -14.62
CA SER A 143 -9.82 -2.84 -15.81
C SER A 143 -11.13 -3.53 -15.47
N TRP A 144 -12.21 -3.14 -16.14
CA TRP A 144 -13.58 -3.58 -15.85
C TRP A 144 -13.89 -5.06 -16.09
N SER A 145 -12.93 -5.86 -16.52
CA SER A 145 -13.19 -7.22 -16.98
C SER A 145 -12.98 -8.31 -15.94
N ASN A 146 -12.27 -8.09 -14.83
CA ASN A 146 -11.90 -9.19 -13.90
C ASN A 146 -11.53 -8.75 -12.46
N ASP A 147 -12.22 -7.76 -11.87
CA ASP A 147 -11.91 -7.36 -10.49
C ASP A 147 -12.21 -8.54 -9.53
N LYS A 148 -11.17 -9.05 -8.86
CA LYS A 148 -11.31 -10.07 -7.81
C LYS A 148 -11.65 -9.38 -6.50
N GLU A 149 -12.90 -9.50 -6.07
CA GLU A 149 -13.31 -9.01 -4.75
C GLU A 149 -12.88 -9.97 -3.64
N MET A 150 -12.22 -9.45 -2.60
CA MET A 150 -11.94 -10.23 -1.39
C MET A 150 -13.25 -10.45 -0.63
N LYS A 151 -13.77 -11.69 -0.68
CA LYS A 151 -14.99 -12.05 0.05
C LYS A 151 -14.71 -12.24 1.54
N ILE A 152 -15.08 -11.25 2.34
CA ILE A 152 -15.10 -11.38 3.80
C ILE A 152 -16.40 -12.10 4.18
N LYS A 153 -16.31 -13.24 4.88
CA LYS A 153 -17.50 -14.03 5.25
C LYS A 153 -18.23 -13.48 6.48
N GLU A 154 -17.51 -12.82 7.36
CA GLU A 154 -18.00 -12.37 8.66
C GLU A 154 -17.72 -10.86 8.83
N TYR A 155 -18.59 -10.05 8.22
CA TYR A 155 -18.47 -8.58 8.16
C TYR A 155 -18.51 -7.92 9.54
N ASP A 156 -19.16 -8.55 10.53
CA ASP A 156 -19.40 -7.97 11.86
C ASP A 156 -18.37 -8.39 12.91
N ILE A 157 -17.34 -9.15 12.52
CA ILE A 157 -16.31 -9.63 13.44
C ILE A 157 -15.05 -8.75 13.30
N PRO A 158 -14.71 -7.94 14.32
CA PRO A 158 -13.50 -7.14 14.30
C PRO A 158 -12.26 -8.02 14.14
N THR A 159 -11.24 -7.52 13.45
CA THR A 159 -9.93 -8.19 13.29
C THR A 159 -9.18 -8.40 14.62
N ASN A 160 -9.63 -7.75 15.70
CA ASN A 160 -9.15 -7.94 17.08
C ASN A 160 -9.98 -8.94 17.89
N SER A 161 -10.97 -9.61 17.29
CA SER A 161 -11.72 -10.67 17.96
C SER A 161 -10.93 -11.98 17.95
N ILE A 162 -11.25 -12.88 18.89
CA ILE A 162 -10.68 -14.23 18.94
C ILE A 162 -11.09 -15.06 17.70
N ALA A 163 -12.17 -14.67 17.01
CA ALA A 163 -12.63 -15.30 15.79
C ALA A 163 -11.86 -14.80 14.55
N LYS A 164 -11.43 -15.72 13.70
CA LYS A 164 -10.72 -15.41 12.46
C LYS A 164 -11.66 -14.77 11.44
N SER A 165 -11.54 -13.47 11.26
CA SER A 165 -12.28 -12.67 10.27
C SER A 165 -12.00 -13.09 8.80
N ALA A 166 -10.88 -13.78 8.53
CA ALA A 166 -10.55 -14.24 7.18
C ALA A 166 -9.86 -15.62 7.18
N ASN A 167 -10.31 -16.50 6.30
CA ASN A 167 -9.51 -17.64 5.85
C ASN A 167 -8.79 -17.21 4.57
N ILE A 168 -7.47 -17.10 4.66
CA ILE A 168 -6.60 -16.93 3.48
C ILE A 168 -6.50 -18.32 2.86
N SER A 169 -7.18 -18.54 1.74
CA SER A 169 -7.10 -19.76 0.92
C SER A 169 -6.19 -19.54 -0.28
#